data_AF-A0A9F2WM19-F1
#
_entry.id   AF-A0A9F2WM19-F1
#
_cell.length_a   1.000
_cell.length_b   1.000
_cell.length_c   1.000
_cell.angle_alpha   90.00
_cell.angle_beta   90.00
_cell.angle_gamma   90.00
#
_symmetry.space_group_name_H-M   'P 1'
#
loop_
_entity.id
_entity.type
_entity.pdbx_description
1 polymer ?
#
loop_
_entity_poly.entity_id
_entity_poly.type
_entity_poly.pdbx_seq_one_letter_code
_entity_poly.pdbx_strand_id
1 'polypeptide(L)'
;MKRVGTILQQGVLILLLCCFPCWAFFINTEQLLLLIRQDPEVSRLTQVYVMIFIPALPASFIYQIQMRYLQNQRIIWPEVFCGIAANIVNVLANYIFLYQFHMGVRGSAWANTIAQYSQAITLFLYIKWKKLHVETWGGWSMECLQEWGLFMSLAIPSMLMTCIEWWTFEIGSFLIGLLSVLDLSAQSIIYEIATVAYMIPFGIGTSVSVRVGNALGAGKVEEARKSSMVAILCTVGFFLLMCAVMTASKDVLAYIFTSDKEVVDLV
;
A
#
# COMPACT_ATOMS: atom_id res chain seq x y z
N MET A 1 23.57 14.74 5.25
CA MET A 1 22.29 14.72 5.98
C MET A 1 21.22 15.62 5.35
N LYS A 2 21.48 16.92 5.09
CA LYS A 2 20.46 17.86 4.56
C LYS A 2 19.83 17.51 3.21
N ARG A 3 20.54 16.78 2.32
CA ARG A 3 20.02 16.32 1.02
C ARG A 3 18.79 15.40 1.15
N VAL A 4 18.67 14.67 2.26
CA VAL A 4 17.49 13.84 2.56
C VAL A 4 16.24 14.71 2.70
N GLY A 5 16.36 15.87 3.33
CA GLY A 5 15.26 16.83 3.45
C GLY A 5 14.84 17.43 2.12
N THR A 6 15.79 17.73 1.23
CA THR A 6 15.48 18.24 -0.12
C THR A 6 14.76 17.19 -0.97
N ILE A 7 15.20 15.92 -0.91
CA ILE A 7 14.53 14.79 -1.60
C ILE A 7 13.13 14.55 -1.01
N LEU A 8 12.97 14.71 0.30
CA LEU A 8 11.67 14.63 0.96
C LEU A 8 10.70 15.70 0.42
N GLN A 9 11.16 16.95 0.24
CA GLN A 9 10.37 18.03 -0.37
C GLN A 9 9.98 17.73 -1.80
N GLN A 10 10.94 17.28 -2.61
CA GLN A 10 10.71 16.85 -3.99
C GLN A 10 9.62 15.78 -4.06
N GLY A 11 9.73 14.74 -3.23
CA GLY A 11 8.73 13.67 -3.16
C GLY A 11 7.34 14.17 -2.79
N VAL A 12 7.22 15.08 -1.82
CA VAL A 12 5.93 15.67 -1.44
C VAL A 12 5.31 16.43 -2.60
N LEU A 13 6.07 17.30 -3.28
CA LEU A 13 5.55 18.10 -4.38
C LEU A 13 5.13 17.21 -5.57
N ILE A 14 5.98 16.27 -5.97
CA ILE A 14 5.70 15.36 -7.09
C ILE A 14 4.48 14.50 -6.80
N LEU A 15 4.38 13.91 -5.62
CA LEU A 15 3.25 13.04 -5.28
C LEU A 15 1.93 13.81 -5.14
N LEU A 16 1.97 15.05 -4.61
CA LEU A 16 0.80 15.92 -4.61
C LEU A 16 0.37 16.31 -6.03
N LEU A 17 1.31 16.52 -6.95
CA LEU A 17 0.99 16.75 -8.36
C LEU A 17 0.40 15.48 -9.01
N CYS A 18 0.89 14.29 -8.65
CA CYS A 18 0.32 13.03 -9.10
C CYS A 18 -1.09 12.77 -8.55
N CYS A 19 -1.55 13.49 -7.50
CA CYS A 19 -2.96 13.41 -7.09
C CYS A 19 -3.91 13.92 -8.18
N PHE A 20 -3.53 14.93 -8.98
CA PHE A 20 -4.41 15.51 -10.01
C PHE A 20 -4.85 14.49 -11.07
N PRO A 21 -3.97 13.71 -11.72
CA PRO A 21 -4.40 12.67 -12.65
C PRO A 21 -5.20 11.55 -11.96
N CYS A 22 -4.85 11.18 -10.72
CA CYS A 22 -5.65 10.21 -9.96
C CYS A 22 -7.08 10.72 -9.70
N TRP A 23 -7.22 12.00 -9.34
CA TRP A 23 -8.52 12.63 -9.16
C TRP A 23 -9.32 12.70 -10.45
N ALA A 24 -8.68 13.03 -11.57
CA ALA A 24 -9.34 13.00 -12.88
C ALA A 24 -9.89 11.60 -13.20
N PHE A 25 -9.13 10.54 -12.90
CA PHE A 25 -9.62 9.17 -13.04
C PHE A 25 -10.79 8.87 -12.08
N PHE A 26 -10.65 9.24 -10.81
CA PHE A 26 -11.66 8.98 -9.77
C PHE A 26 -12.99 9.68 -10.04
N ILE A 27 -12.97 10.91 -10.53
CA ILE A 27 -14.18 11.67 -10.88
C ILE A 27 -14.97 10.97 -12.00
N ASN A 28 -14.30 10.23 -12.89
CA ASN A 28 -14.92 9.56 -14.04
C ASN A 28 -15.16 8.05 -13.82
N THR A 29 -15.08 7.56 -12.57
CA THR A 29 -15.16 6.11 -12.28
C THR A 29 -16.46 5.48 -12.76
N GLU A 30 -17.61 6.13 -12.55
CA GLU A 30 -18.92 5.64 -13.01
C GLU A 30 -18.93 5.41 -14.53
N GLN A 31 -18.49 6.41 -15.30
CA GLN A 31 -18.49 6.34 -16.76
C GLN A 31 -17.54 5.26 -17.28
N LEU A 32 -16.38 5.10 -16.63
CA LEU A 32 -15.41 4.06 -16.97
C LEU A 32 -15.97 2.66 -16.70
N LEU A 33 -16.65 2.45 -15.57
CA LEU A 33 -17.27 1.16 -15.25
C LEU A 33 -18.44 0.84 -16.20
N LEU A 34 -19.27 1.83 -16.52
CA LEU A 34 -20.35 1.67 -17.50
C LEU A 34 -19.81 1.36 -18.90
N LEU A 35 -18.66 1.94 -19.30
CA LEU A 35 -18.01 1.63 -20.57
C LEU A 35 -17.58 0.16 -20.66
N ILE A 36 -17.15 -0.42 -19.53
CA ILE A 36 -16.78 -1.83 -19.40
C ILE A 36 -18.02 -2.75 -19.23
N ARG A 37 -19.24 -2.18 -19.30
CA ARG A 37 -20.54 -2.86 -19.15
C ARG A 37 -20.77 -3.44 -17.75
N GLN A 38 -20.25 -2.79 -16.72
CA GLN A 38 -20.60 -3.12 -15.34
C GLN A 38 -22.03 -2.70 -15.00
N ASP A 39 -22.58 -3.29 -13.94
CA ASP A 39 -23.92 -2.98 -13.47
C ASP A 39 -24.03 -1.48 -13.09
N PRO A 40 -25.09 -0.77 -13.54
CA PRO A 40 -25.25 0.66 -13.26
C PRO A 40 -25.37 1.02 -11.77
N GLU A 41 -26.00 0.16 -10.97
CA GLU A 41 -26.15 0.42 -9.54
C GLU A 41 -24.81 0.25 -8.81
N VAL A 42 -24.06 -0.80 -9.13
CA VAL A 42 -22.69 -1.02 -8.60
C VAL A 42 -21.76 0.12 -9.03
N SER A 43 -21.85 0.56 -10.28
CA SER A 43 -21.05 1.67 -10.81
C SER A 43 -21.32 2.98 -10.06
N ARG A 44 -22.61 3.28 -9.80
CA ARG A 44 -23.03 4.46 -9.03
C ARG A 44 -22.57 4.40 -7.58
N LEU A 45 -22.70 3.25 -6.91
CA LEU A 45 -22.23 3.07 -5.53
C LEU A 45 -20.71 3.23 -5.43
N THR A 46 -19.98 2.68 -6.40
CA THR A 46 -18.51 2.80 -6.49
C THR A 46 -18.10 4.27 -6.68
N GLN A 47 -18.76 5.00 -7.58
CA GLN A 47 -18.53 6.43 -7.78
C GLN A 47 -18.73 7.22 -6.49
N VAL A 48 -19.82 6.97 -5.76
CA VAL A 48 -20.10 7.64 -4.48
C VAL A 48 -18.99 7.36 -3.46
N TYR A 49 -18.53 6.10 -3.35
CA TYR A 49 -17.44 5.73 -2.46
C TYR A 49 -16.14 6.45 -2.84
N VAL A 50 -15.76 6.38 -4.12
CA VAL A 50 -14.53 6.97 -4.65
C VAL A 50 -14.53 8.48 -4.47
N MET A 51 -15.64 9.17 -4.72
CA MET A 51 -15.77 10.61 -4.53
C MET A 51 -15.56 11.05 -3.08
N ILE A 52 -16.01 10.25 -2.10
CA ILE A 52 -15.76 10.51 -0.67
C ILE A 52 -14.29 10.22 -0.30
N PHE A 53 -13.65 9.27 -1.00
CA PHE A 53 -12.28 8.85 -0.74
C PHE A 53 -11.22 9.72 -1.44
N ILE A 54 -11.56 10.49 -2.48
CA ILE A 54 -10.68 11.46 -3.17
C ILE A 54 -9.77 12.28 -2.22
N PRO A 55 -10.28 12.92 -1.14
CA PRO A 55 -9.43 13.70 -0.23
C PRO A 55 -8.45 12.85 0.59
N ALA A 56 -8.67 11.54 0.72
CA ALA A 56 -7.75 10.64 1.42
C ALA A 56 -6.43 10.42 0.66
N LEU A 57 -6.42 10.63 -0.66
CA LEU A 57 -5.24 10.39 -1.51
C LEU A 57 -4.01 11.22 -1.08
N PRO A 58 -4.09 12.57 -0.97
CA PRO A 58 -2.98 13.36 -0.45
C PRO A 58 -2.49 12.90 0.92
N ALA A 59 -3.41 12.57 1.83
CA ALA A 59 -3.05 12.10 3.18
C ALA A 59 -2.27 10.78 3.12
N SER A 60 -2.73 9.83 2.32
CA SER A 60 -2.05 8.55 2.08
C SER A 60 -0.64 8.73 1.51
N PHE A 61 -0.48 9.59 0.49
CA PHE A 61 0.83 9.87 -0.09
C PHE A 61 1.77 10.55 0.89
N ILE A 62 1.28 11.54 1.65
CA ILE A 62 2.05 12.18 2.71
C ILE A 62 2.49 11.17 3.78
N TYR A 63 1.61 10.26 4.18
CA TYR A 63 1.95 9.20 5.13
C TYR A 63 3.04 8.27 4.59
N GLN A 64 2.89 7.79 3.35
CA GLN A 64 3.89 6.94 2.69
C GLN A 64 5.27 7.61 2.62
N ILE A 65 5.31 8.91 2.30
CA ILE A 65 6.55 9.68 2.29
C ILE A 65 7.19 9.77 3.68
N GLN A 66 6.40 10.06 4.72
CA GLN A 66 6.89 10.12 6.10
C GLN A 66 7.44 8.76 6.57
N MET A 67 6.76 7.68 6.21
CA MET A 67 7.19 6.31 6.45
C MET A 67 8.55 6.04 5.79
N ARG A 68 8.70 6.32 4.48
CA ARG A 68 9.99 6.18 3.78
C ARG A 68 11.09 7.03 4.40
N TYR A 69 10.77 8.24 4.86
CA TYR A 69 11.72 9.13 5.53
C TYR A 69 12.25 8.56 6.85
N LEU A 70 11.39 7.96 7.66
CA LEU A 70 11.79 7.30 8.92
C LEU A 70 12.53 5.98 8.66
N GLN A 71 12.06 5.19 7.70
CA GLN A 71 12.71 3.95 7.28
C GLN A 71 14.15 4.20 6.83
N ASN A 72 14.40 5.23 6.03
CA ASN A 72 15.75 5.60 5.60
C ASN A 72 16.70 5.90 6.77
N GLN A 73 16.17 6.42 7.89
CA GLN A 73 16.89 6.67 9.13
C GLN A 73 16.98 5.45 10.05
N ARG A 74 16.46 4.29 9.61
CA ARG A 74 16.36 3.03 10.37
C ARG A 74 15.44 3.13 11.60
N ILE A 75 14.46 4.02 11.56
CA ILE A 75 13.46 4.19 12.61
C ILE A 75 12.12 3.60 12.12
N ILE A 76 11.71 2.46 12.68
CA ILE A 76 10.55 1.69 12.16
C ILE A 76 9.41 1.61 13.19
N TRP A 77 9.72 1.50 14.49
CA TRP A 77 8.69 1.37 15.55
C TRP A 77 7.56 2.42 15.53
N PRO A 78 7.80 3.71 15.22
CA PRO A 78 6.72 4.69 15.15
C PRO A 78 5.66 4.36 14.09
N GLU A 79 6.10 3.81 12.95
CA GLU A 79 5.23 3.37 11.87
C GLU A 79 4.28 2.27 12.37
N VAL A 80 4.82 1.27 13.09
CA VAL A 80 4.04 0.15 13.65
C VAL A 80 2.98 0.66 14.63
N PHE A 81 3.36 1.51 15.58
CA PHE A 81 2.42 2.06 16.56
C PHE A 81 1.36 2.96 15.91
N CYS A 82 1.74 3.78 14.93
CA CYS A 82 0.79 4.60 14.18
C CYS A 82 -0.19 3.74 13.38
N GLY A 83 0.30 2.67 12.74
CA GLY A 83 -0.54 1.72 12.01
C GLY A 83 -1.55 1.02 12.92
N ILE A 84 -1.13 0.55 14.10
CA ILE A 84 -2.05 -0.07 15.07
C ILE A 84 -3.09 0.94 15.54
N ALA A 85 -2.67 2.14 15.95
CA ALA A 85 -3.59 3.17 16.42
C ALA A 85 -4.60 3.58 15.34
N ALA A 86 -4.16 3.73 14.09
CA ALA A 86 -5.02 4.08 12.98
C ALA A 86 -6.01 2.97 12.61
N ASN A 87 -5.61 1.70 12.71
CA ASN A 87 -6.54 0.58 12.53
C ASN A 87 -7.63 0.58 13.61
N ILE A 88 -7.29 0.87 14.86
CA ILE A 88 -8.29 1.04 15.93
C ILE A 88 -9.25 2.18 15.60
N VAL A 89 -8.72 3.34 15.16
CA VAL A 89 -9.54 4.47 14.72
C VAL A 89 -10.45 4.06 13.55
N ASN A 90 -9.94 3.30 12.59
CA ASN A 90 -10.70 2.82 11.44
C ASN A 90 -11.85 1.90 11.86
N VAL A 91 -11.60 0.94 12.76
CA VAL A 91 -12.61 0.02 13.30
C VAL A 91 -13.71 0.79 14.05
N LEU A 92 -13.32 1.72 14.92
CA LEU A 92 -14.27 2.55 15.68
C LEU A 92 -15.09 3.45 14.75
N ALA A 93 -14.45 4.10 13.78
CA ALA A 93 -15.13 4.94 12.81
C ALA A 93 -16.11 4.12 11.95
N ASN A 94 -15.71 2.95 11.48
CA ASN A 94 -16.58 2.03 10.74
C ASN A 94 -17.79 1.63 11.60
N TYR A 95 -17.57 1.25 12.86
CA TYR A 95 -18.66 0.89 13.77
C TYR A 95 -19.67 2.04 13.91
N ILE A 96 -19.19 3.26 14.15
CA ILE A 96 -20.04 4.44 14.31
C ILE A 96 -20.81 4.75 13.01
N PHE A 97 -20.14 4.81 11.85
CA PHE A 97 -20.81 5.21 10.61
C PHE A 97 -21.76 4.14 10.06
N LEU A 98 -21.44 2.85 10.25
CA LEU A 98 -22.27 1.74 9.78
C LEU A 98 -23.45 1.47 10.71
N TYR A 99 -23.22 1.38 12.03
CA TYR A 99 -24.26 0.97 12.97
C TYR A 99 -25.02 2.14 13.60
N GLN A 100 -24.37 3.26 13.90
CA GLN A 100 -25.05 4.39 14.55
C GLN A 100 -25.70 5.33 13.53
N PHE A 101 -24.99 5.64 12.45
CA PHE A 101 -25.46 6.57 11.42
C PHE A 101 -26.10 5.89 10.20
N HIS A 102 -26.03 4.56 10.10
CA HIS A 102 -26.62 3.77 9.01
C HIS A 102 -26.23 4.28 7.60
N MET A 103 -25.00 4.78 7.44
CA MET A 103 -24.54 5.41 6.19
C MET A 103 -24.07 4.39 5.13
N GLY A 104 -24.09 3.09 5.44
CA GLY A 104 -23.68 2.02 4.55
C GLY A 104 -22.30 2.26 3.91
N VAL A 105 -22.22 2.11 2.59
CA VAL A 105 -21.00 2.30 1.78
C VAL A 105 -20.39 3.69 1.95
N ARG A 106 -21.20 4.75 2.08
CA ARG A 106 -20.71 6.12 2.33
C ARG A 106 -20.01 6.23 3.68
N GLY A 107 -20.54 5.54 4.69
CA GLY A 107 -19.95 5.49 6.02
C GLY A 107 -18.58 4.84 6.02
N SER A 108 -18.42 3.72 5.31
CA SER A 108 -17.13 3.05 5.14
C SER A 108 -16.10 3.93 4.42
N ALA A 109 -16.52 4.67 3.40
CA ALA A 109 -15.64 5.62 2.71
C ALA A 109 -15.12 6.72 3.67
N TRP A 110 -16.01 7.31 4.49
CA TRP A 110 -15.62 8.30 5.49
C TRP A 110 -14.72 7.73 6.57
N ALA A 111 -15.00 6.54 7.08
CA ALA A 111 -14.17 5.85 8.05
C ALA A 111 -12.73 5.66 7.53
N ASN A 112 -12.61 5.22 6.28
CA ASN A 112 -11.33 5.06 5.61
C ASN A 112 -10.60 6.39 5.41
N THR A 113 -11.30 7.43 4.94
CA THR A 113 -10.72 8.78 4.80
C THR A 113 -10.16 9.28 6.14
N ILE A 114 -10.93 9.18 7.23
CA ILE A 114 -10.51 9.60 8.57
C ILE A 114 -9.30 8.79 9.04
N ALA A 115 -9.28 7.48 8.80
CA ALA A 115 -8.15 6.64 9.15
C ALA A 115 -6.86 7.06 8.42
N GLN A 116 -6.92 7.38 7.12
CA GLN A 116 -5.74 7.83 6.36
C GLN A 116 -5.20 9.17 6.87
N TYR A 117 -6.09 10.12 7.19
CA TYR A 117 -5.67 11.37 7.82
C TYR A 117 -5.08 11.14 9.22
N SER A 118 -5.67 10.24 10.01
CA SER A 118 -5.15 9.91 11.34
C SER A 118 -3.73 9.35 11.28
N GLN A 119 -3.41 8.51 10.30
CA GLN A 119 -2.04 8.00 10.06
C GLN A 119 -1.08 9.12 9.73
N ALA A 120 -1.43 9.95 8.74
CA ALA A 120 -0.59 11.05 8.28
C ALA A 120 -0.31 12.07 9.40
N ILE A 121 -1.31 12.39 10.21
CA ILE A 121 -1.20 13.37 11.30
C ILE A 121 -0.41 12.77 12.47
N THR A 122 -0.72 11.56 12.91
CA THR A 122 -0.07 10.94 14.08
C THR A 122 1.43 10.76 13.83
N LEU A 123 1.81 10.27 12.65
CA LEU A 123 3.21 10.10 12.30
C LEU A 123 3.95 11.45 12.20
N PHE A 124 3.29 12.48 11.66
CA PHE A 124 3.86 13.82 11.55
C PHE A 124 4.10 14.45 12.93
N LEU A 125 3.10 14.34 13.83
CA LEU A 125 3.21 14.80 15.21
C LEU A 125 4.33 14.06 15.95
N TYR A 126 4.51 12.75 15.71
CA TYR A 126 5.60 11.98 16.28
C TYR A 126 6.98 12.49 15.81
N ILE A 127 7.17 12.71 14.50
CA ILE A 127 8.41 13.26 13.92
C ILE A 127 8.74 14.64 14.51
N LYS A 128 7.71 15.47 14.73
CA LYS A 128 7.84 16.79 15.35
C LYS A 128 8.21 16.69 16.83
N TRP A 129 7.48 15.89 17.60
CA TRP A 129 7.66 15.74 19.05
C TRP A 129 9.03 15.17 19.42
N LYS A 130 9.47 14.13 18.71
CA LYS A 130 10.80 13.52 18.91
C LYS A 130 11.93 14.29 18.24
N LYS A 131 11.63 15.42 17.57
CA LYS A 131 12.61 16.27 16.89
C LYS A 131 13.51 15.54 15.88
N LEU A 132 13.02 14.43 15.30
CA LEU A 132 13.76 13.60 14.34
C LEU A 132 14.12 14.36 13.05
N HIS A 133 13.38 15.43 12.77
CA HIS A 133 13.60 16.28 11.62
C HIS A 133 14.76 17.29 11.77
N VAL A 134 15.26 17.54 12.99
CA VAL A 134 16.18 18.67 13.25
C VAL A 134 17.52 18.53 12.51
N GLU A 135 18.10 17.34 12.44
CA GLU A 135 19.40 17.14 11.80
C GLU A 135 19.32 16.94 10.27
N THR A 136 18.16 16.55 9.77
CA THR A 136 17.97 16.07 8.39
C THR A 136 17.11 17.02 7.55
N TRP A 137 16.33 17.90 8.16
CA TRP A 137 15.48 18.87 7.49
C TRP A 137 15.84 20.31 7.86
N GLY A 138 16.38 21.06 6.89
CA GLY A 138 16.79 22.46 7.07
C GLY A 138 15.69 23.51 6.82
N GLY A 139 14.46 23.10 6.51
CA GLY A 139 13.40 24.00 6.03
C GLY A 139 13.15 23.85 4.53
N TRP A 140 12.08 24.48 4.03
CA TRP A 140 11.76 24.50 2.60
C TRP A 140 12.84 25.25 1.82
N SER A 141 13.36 24.63 0.76
CA SER A 141 14.39 25.19 -0.11
C SER A 141 13.94 25.14 -1.56
N MET A 142 14.27 26.17 -2.35
CA MET A 142 14.02 26.19 -3.80
C MET A 142 14.78 25.08 -4.56
N GLU A 143 15.81 24.51 -3.93
CA GLU A 143 16.51 23.32 -4.44
C GLU A 143 15.56 22.12 -4.64
N CYS A 144 14.42 22.08 -3.94
CA CYS A 144 13.42 21.02 -4.15
C CYS A 144 12.73 21.08 -5.53
N LEU A 145 12.89 22.17 -6.28
CA LEU A 145 12.37 22.29 -7.64
C LEU A 145 13.41 21.88 -8.70
N GLN A 146 14.64 21.56 -8.29
CA GLN A 146 15.73 21.17 -9.18
C GLN A 146 15.88 19.63 -9.23
N GLU A 147 16.54 19.10 -10.26
CA GLU A 147 16.87 17.66 -10.42
C GLU A 147 15.69 16.67 -10.49
N TRP A 148 14.48 17.10 -10.86
CA TRP A 148 13.31 16.20 -10.97
C TRP A 148 13.53 15.04 -11.94
N GLY A 149 14.35 15.24 -12.99
CA GLY A 149 14.66 14.19 -13.97
C GLY A 149 15.27 12.94 -13.34
N LEU A 150 16.21 13.09 -12.39
CA LEU A 150 16.83 11.95 -11.72
C LEU A 150 15.82 11.23 -10.81
N PHE A 151 15.03 11.98 -10.05
CA PHE A 151 13.98 11.42 -9.20
C PHE A 151 12.96 10.63 -10.03
N MET A 152 12.46 11.22 -11.12
CA MET A 152 11.47 10.59 -11.99
C MET A 152 12.03 9.39 -12.75
N SER A 153 13.31 9.44 -13.17
CA SER A 153 13.99 8.31 -13.81
C SER A 153 14.11 7.09 -12.90
N LEU A 154 14.06 7.26 -11.57
CA LEU A 154 14.04 6.16 -10.61
C LEU A 154 12.61 5.79 -10.19
N ALA A 155 11.76 6.80 -10.00
CA ALA A 155 10.39 6.62 -9.53
C ALA A 155 9.48 5.97 -10.57
N ILE A 156 9.54 6.38 -11.85
CA ILE A 156 8.65 5.85 -12.90
C ILE A 156 8.90 4.35 -13.13
N PRO A 157 10.15 3.87 -13.33
CA PRO A 157 10.36 2.43 -13.51
C PRO A 157 9.96 1.61 -12.29
N SER A 158 10.24 2.12 -11.08
CA SER A 158 9.85 1.46 -9.84
C SER A 158 8.33 1.36 -9.70
N MET A 159 7.62 2.46 -10.02
CA MET A 159 6.15 2.50 -10.04
C MET A 159 5.59 1.50 -11.05
N LEU A 160 6.10 1.51 -12.29
CA LEU A 160 5.63 0.59 -13.33
C LEU A 160 5.89 -0.87 -12.97
N MET A 161 7.04 -1.19 -12.37
CA MET A 161 7.36 -2.55 -11.94
C MET A 161 6.31 -3.08 -10.95
N THR A 162 5.98 -2.27 -9.93
CA THR A 162 4.93 -2.63 -8.97
C THR A 162 3.54 -2.63 -9.60
N CYS A 163 3.16 -1.60 -10.36
CA CYS A 163 1.84 -1.52 -10.98
C CYS A 163 1.57 -2.68 -11.94
N ILE A 164 2.55 -3.08 -12.76
CA ILE A 164 2.42 -4.19 -13.69
C ILE A 164 2.20 -5.50 -12.94
N GLU A 165 2.89 -5.73 -11.82
CA GLU A 165 2.69 -6.90 -10.96
C GLU A 165 1.23 -6.98 -10.49
N TRP A 166 0.71 -5.90 -9.88
CA TRP A 166 -0.67 -5.87 -9.38
C TRP A 166 -1.71 -5.93 -10.51
N TRP A 167 -1.53 -5.19 -11.59
CA TRP A 167 -2.44 -5.20 -12.72
C TRP A 167 -2.49 -6.56 -13.42
N THR A 168 -1.40 -7.33 -13.42
CA THR A 168 -1.41 -8.70 -13.95
C THR A 168 -2.35 -9.59 -13.14
N PHE A 169 -2.38 -9.47 -11.81
CA PHE A 169 -3.32 -10.20 -10.97
C PHE A 169 -4.78 -9.77 -11.20
N GLU A 170 -5.03 -8.46 -11.34
CA GLU A 170 -6.38 -7.93 -11.62
C GLU A 170 -6.90 -8.37 -12.99
N ILE A 171 -6.05 -8.30 -14.02
CA ILE A 171 -6.39 -8.77 -15.36
C ILE A 171 -6.64 -10.29 -15.34
N GLY A 172 -5.80 -11.05 -14.65
CA GLY A 172 -6.00 -12.50 -14.50
C GLY A 172 -7.33 -12.84 -13.83
N SER A 173 -7.66 -12.14 -12.75
CA SER A 173 -8.93 -12.31 -12.03
C SER A 173 -10.13 -11.93 -12.90
N PHE A 174 -10.02 -10.82 -13.65
CA PHE A 174 -11.03 -10.41 -14.62
C PHE A 174 -11.26 -11.48 -15.70
N LEU A 175 -10.19 -12.05 -16.25
CA LEU A 175 -10.27 -13.11 -17.27
C LEU A 175 -10.90 -14.40 -16.73
N ILE A 176 -10.57 -14.80 -15.50
CA ILE A 176 -11.18 -15.96 -14.83
C ILE A 176 -12.68 -15.73 -14.60
N GLY A 177 -13.08 -14.50 -14.26
CA GLY A 177 -14.47 -14.10 -14.14
C GLY A 177 -15.30 -14.24 -15.43
N LEU A 178 -14.65 -14.30 -16.60
CA LEU A 178 -15.33 -14.59 -17.87
C LEU A 178 -15.57 -16.08 -18.11
N LEU A 179 -14.83 -16.96 -17.42
CA LEU A 179 -14.95 -18.42 -17.58
C LEU A 179 -16.07 -18.98 -16.71
N SER A 180 -16.02 -18.72 -15.40
CA SER A 180 -16.99 -19.21 -14.44
C SER A 180 -16.96 -18.38 -13.16
N VAL A 181 -18.15 -18.21 -12.56
CA VAL A 181 -18.29 -17.59 -11.22
C VAL A 181 -17.65 -18.46 -10.14
N LEU A 182 -17.67 -19.79 -10.32
CA LEU A 182 -17.04 -20.74 -9.40
C LEU A 182 -15.52 -20.53 -9.37
N ASP A 183 -14.89 -20.50 -10.54
CA ASP A 183 -13.45 -20.31 -10.70
C ASP A 183 -13.02 -18.93 -10.16
N LEU A 184 -13.82 -17.90 -10.39
CA LEU A 184 -13.57 -16.55 -9.85
C LEU A 184 -13.62 -16.52 -8.32
N SER A 185 -14.55 -17.25 -7.72
CA SER A 185 -14.71 -17.32 -6.27
C SER A 185 -13.50 -18.03 -5.63
N ALA A 186 -13.06 -19.15 -6.21
CA ALA A 186 -11.85 -19.84 -5.78
C ALA A 186 -10.60 -18.97 -5.95
N GLN A 187 -10.45 -18.31 -7.10
CA GLN A 187 -9.35 -17.40 -7.37
C GLN A 187 -9.29 -16.24 -6.37
N SER A 188 -10.43 -15.69 -5.96
CA SER A 188 -10.48 -14.61 -4.98
C SER A 188 -9.96 -15.04 -3.61
N ILE A 189 -10.28 -16.28 -3.19
CA ILE A 189 -9.75 -16.87 -1.94
C ILE A 189 -8.24 -17.07 -2.05
N ILE A 190 -7.77 -17.65 -3.17
CA ILE A 190 -6.35 -17.85 -3.43
C ILE A 190 -5.60 -16.52 -3.42
N TYR A 191 -6.17 -15.49 -4.04
CA TYR A 191 -5.60 -14.15 -4.11
C TYR A 191 -5.46 -13.50 -2.72
N GLU A 192 -6.47 -13.62 -1.85
CA GLU A 192 -6.39 -13.13 -0.46
C GLU A 192 -5.31 -13.86 0.35
N ILE A 193 -5.26 -15.19 0.27
CA ILE A 193 -4.22 -15.99 0.93
C ILE A 193 -2.82 -15.60 0.42
N ALA A 194 -2.67 -15.46 -0.90
CA ALA A 194 -1.42 -15.05 -1.52
C ALA A 194 -1.01 -13.65 -1.08
N THR A 195 -1.96 -12.72 -0.96
CA THR A 195 -1.71 -11.35 -0.51
C THR A 195 -1.20 -11.33 0.93
N VAL A 196 -1.79 -12.11 1.83
CA VAL A 196 -1.32 -12.25 3.22
C VAL A 196 0.10 -12.84 3.26
N ALA A 197 0.37 -13.89 2.48
CA ALA A 197 1.69 -14.50 2.40
C ALA A 197 2.74 -13.54 1.82
N TYR A 198 2.36 -12.68 0.87
CA TYR A 198 3.23 -11.71 0.21
C TYR A 198 3.68 -10.55 1.11
N MET A 199 2.90 -10.20 2.15
CA MET A 199 3.23 -9.07 3.04
C MET A 199 4.58 -9.23 3.75
N ILE A 200 4.97 -10.46 4.10
CA ILE A 200 6.25 -10.73 4.79
C ILE A 200 7.45 -10.53 3.84
N PRO A 201 7.52 -11.17 2.66
CA PRO A 201 8.53 -10.87 1.65
C PRO A 201 8.61 -9.40 1.27
N PHE A 202 7.46 -8.72 1.15
CA PHE A 202 7.41 -7.28 0.87
C PHE A 202 8.09 -6.46 1.99
N GLY A 203 7.82 -6.79 3.26
CA GLY A 203 8.49 -6.20 4.42
C GLY A 203 10.01 -6.45 4.44
N ILE A 204 10.46 -7.67 4.10
CA ILE A 204 11.89 -8.00 3.97
C ILE A 204 12.52 -7.17 2.85
N GLY A 205 11.88 -7.11 1.68
CA GLY A 205 12.36 -6.38 0.51
C GLY A 205 12.53 -4.88 0.77
N THR A 206 11.54 -4.24 1.39
CA THR A 206 11.63 -2.82 1.79
C THR A 206 12.74 -2.57 2.80
N SER A 207 12.88 -3.43 3.82
CA SER A 207 13.94 -3.33 4.83
C SER A 207 15.34 -3.46 4.21
N VAL A 208 15.50 -4.37 3.25
CA VAL A 208 16.78 -4.65 2.59
C VAL A 208 17.14 -3.55 1.61
N SER A 209 16.16 -3.02 0.86
CA SER A 209 16.35 -1.85 -0.01
C SER A 209 16.93 -0.67 0.76
N VAL A 210 16.38 -0.37 1.94
CA VAL A 210 16.89 0.67 2.85
C VAL A 210 18.30 0.36 3.34
N ARG A 211 18.60 -0.88 3.74
CA ARG A 211 19.94 -1.27 4.23
C ARG A 211 20.99 -1.19 3.13
N VAL A 212 20.68 -1.69 1.94
CA VAL A 212 21.54 -1.67 0.76
C VAL A 212 21.78 -0.23 0.32
N GLY A 213 20.73 0.60 0.22
CA GLY A 213 20.85 2.02 -0.12
C GLY A 213 21.75 2.78 0.86
N ASN A 214 21.58 2.56 2.17
CA ASN A 214 22.44 3.15 3.19
C ASN A 214 23.89 2.66 3.13
N ALA A 215 24.11 1.35 2.92
CA ALA A 215 25.46 0.77 2.83
C ALA A 215 26.21 1.25 1.59
N LEU A 216 25.55 1.29 0.43
CA LEU A 216 26.12 1.84 -0.80
C LEU A 216 26.41 3.34 -0.67
N GLY A 217 25.50 4.11 -0.05
CA GLY A 217 25.71 5.53 0.24
C GLY A 217 26.90 5.80 1.17
N ALA A 218 27.27 4.83 2.02
CA ALA A 218 28.44 4.88 2.88
C ALA A 218 29.72 4.29 2.24
N GLY A 219 29.67 3.89 0.96
CA GLY A 219 30.79 3.25 0.25
C GLY A 219 31.07 1.80 0.67
N LYS A 220 30.18 1.18 1.45
CA LYS A 220 30.36 -0.17 2.03
C LYS A 220 29.68 -1.25 1.19
N VAL A 221 30.26 -1.55 0.03
CA VAL A 221 29.70 -2.51 -0.94
C VAL A 221 29.57 -3.92 -0.36
N GLU A 222 30.48 -4.35 0.51
CA GLU A 222 30.42 -5.68 1.11
C GLU A 222 29.24 -5.83 2.08
N GLU A 223 28.94 -4.80 2.89
CA GLU A 223 27.76 -4.78 3.77
C GLU A 223 26.46 -4.82 2.95
N ALA A 224 26.42 -4.13 1.81
CA ALA A 224 25.30 -4.15 0.87
C ALA A 224 25.09 -5.57 0.31
N ARG A 225 26.15 -6.22 -0.19
CA ARG A 225 26.08 -7.58 -0.73
C ARG A 225 25.62 -8.60 0.31
N LYS A 226 26.16 -8.55 1.52
CA LYS A 226 25.75 -9.43 2.63
C LYS A 226 24.28 -9.22 2.99
N SER A 227 23.82 -7.97 3.04
CA SER A 227 22.41 -7.64 3.34
C SER A 227 21.47 -8.23 2.30
N SER A 228 21.78 -8.12 1.00
CA SER A 228 20.98 -8.73 -0.07
C SER A 228 20.98 -10.26 -0.02
N MET A 229 22.11 -10.88 0.27
CA MET A 229 22.21 -12.35 0.34
C MET A 229 21.39 -12.92 1.50
N VAL A 230 21.49 -12.32 2.69
CA VAL A 230 20.69 -12.71 3.85
C VAL A 230 19.20 -12.54 3.55
N ALA A 231 18.81 -11.46 2.87
CA ALA A 231 17.42 -11.23 2.45
C ALA A 231 16.89 -12.37 1.59
N ILE A 232 17.63 -12.74 0.55
CA ILE A 232 17.24 -13.82 -0.37
C ILE A 232 17.07 -15.13 0.39
N LEU A 233 18.03 -15.47 1.27
CA LEU A 233 17.94 -16.70 2.08
C LEU A 233 16.72 -16.69 3.01
N CYS A 234 16.44 -15.56 3.68
CA CYS A 234 15.26 -15.41 4.52
C CYS A 234 13.96 -15.52 3.73
N THR A 235 13.87 -14.86 2.56
CA THR A 235 12.68 -14.92 1.70
C THR A 235 12.45 -16.31 1.14
N VAL A 236 13.50 -17.01 0.68
CA VAL A 236 13.40 -18.40 0.21
C VAL A 236 12.99 -19.34 1.34
N GLY A 237 13.60 -19.21 2.52
CA GLY A 237 13.23 -20.01 3.69
C GLY A 237 11.78 -19.79 4.11
N PHE A 238 11.30 -18.55 4.09
CA PHE A 238 9.91 -18.21 4.38
C PHE A 238 8.96 -18.77 3.31
N PHE A 239 9.33 -18.70 2.03
CA PHE A 239 8.51 -19.25 0.95
C PHE A 239 8.36 -20.78 1.08
N LEU A 240 9.45 -21.49 1.37
CA LEU A 240 9.40 -22.93 1.63
C LEU A 240 8.52 -23.28 2.83
N LEU A 241 8.60 -22.49 3.90
CA LEU A 241 7.73 -22.65 5.07
C LEU A 241 6.26 -22.44 4.70
N MET A 242 5.95 -21.36 3.97
CA MET A 242 4.58 -21.06 3.54
C MET A 242 4.03 -22.14 2.60
N CYS A 243 4.81 -22.62 1.64
CA CYS A 243 4.41 -23.76 0.81
C CYS A 243 4.10 -25.01 1.65
N ALA A 244 4.92 -25.33 2.65
CA ALA A 244 4.69 -26.47 3.52
C ALA A 244 3.41 -26.30 4.35
N VAL A 245 3.20 -25.11 4.95
CA VAL A 245 2.00 -24.79 5.73
C VAL A 245 0.75 -24.87 4.85
N MET A 246 0.75 -24.21 3.69
CA MET A 246 -0.39 -24.21 2.77
C MET A 246 -0.73 -25.62 2.28
N THR A 247 0.28 -26.43 1.95
CA THR A 247 0.06 -27.83 1.53
C THR A 247 -0.52 -28.66 2.67
N ALA A 248 -0.04 -28.47 3.90
CA ALA A 248 -0.54 -29.19 5.07
C ALA A 248 -1.96 -28.75 5.49
N SER A 249 -2.33 -27.48 5.24
CA SER A 249 -3.64 -26.92 5.59
C SER A 249 -4.64 -26.90 4.44
N LYS A 250 -4.29 -27.44 3.25
CA LYS A 250 -5.09 -27.31 2.02
C LYS A 250 -6.57 -27.70 2.22
N ASP A 251 -6.82 -28.76 2.99
CA ASP A 251 -8.17 -29.30 3.20
C ASP A 251 -9.01 -28.49 4.21
N VAL A 252 -8.41 -27.50 4.91
CA VAL A 252 -9.07 -26.68 5.94
C VAL A 252 -9.08 -25.19 5.57
N LEU A 253 -8.10 -24.73 4.80
CA LEU A 253 -7.85 -23.32 4.55
C LEU A 253 -9.02 -22.64 3.81
N ALA A 254 -9.58 -23.31 2.81
CA ALA A 254 -10.71 -22.81 2.03
C ALA A 254 -11.99 -22.64 2.88
N TYR A 255 -12.18 -23.47 3.92
CA TYR A 255 -13.34 -23.40 4.81
C TYR A 255 -13.38 -22.14 5.69
N ILE A 256 -12.27 -21.41 5.83
CA ILE A 256 -12.24 -20.12 6.52
C ILE A 256 -13.01 -19.05 5.72
N PHE A 257 -13.01 -19.17 4.39
CA PHE A 257 -13.57 -18.18 3.48
C PHE A 257 -14.96 -18.54 2.98
N THR A 258 -15.26 -19.83 2.81
CA THR A 258 -16.57 -20.28 2.32
C THR A 258 -16.98 -21.63 2.89
N SER A 259 -18.29 -21.86 2.99
CA SER A 259 -18.87 -23.16 3.32
C SER A 259 -19.31 -23.94 2.07
N ASP A 260 -19.15 -23.36 0.88
CA ASP A 260 -19.49 -24.01 -0.39
C ASP A 260 -18.44 -25.05 -0.76
N LYS A 261 -18.87 -26.31 -0.89
CA LYS A 261 -17.99 -27.44 -1.19
C LYS A 261 -17.40 -27.37 -2.59
N GLU A 262 -18.14 -26.86 -3.57
CA GLU A 262 -17.65 -26.78 -4.95
C GLU A 262 -16.50 -25.78 -5.08
N VAL A 263 -16.53 -24.70 -4.29
CA VAL A 263 -15.44 -23.72 -4.22
C VAL A 263 -14.26 -24.29 -3.42
N VAL A 264 -14.53 -24.98 -2.30
CA VAL A 264 -13.49 -25.59 -1.47
C VAL A 264 -12.70 -26.65 -2.24
N ASP A 265 -13.37 -27.50 -3.02
CA ASP A 265 -12.71 -28.56 -3.79
C ASP A 265 -11.80 -28.00 -4.89
N LEU A 266 -11.99 -26.74 -5.28
CA LEU A 266 -11.22 -26.05 -6.32
C LEU A 266 -10.01 -25.27 -5.79
N VAL A 267 -10.01 -24.89 -4.51
CA VAL A 267 -8.97 -24.09 -3.82
C VAL A 267 -7.85 -24.97 -3.28
#